data_AF-A0A1U7GZ18-F1
#
_entry.id   AF-A0A1U7GZ18-F1
#
_cell.length_a   1.000
_cell.length_b   1.000
_cell.length_c   1.000
_cell.angle_alpha   90.00
_cell.angle_beta   90.00
_cell.angle_gamma   90.00
#
_symmetry.space_group_name_H-M   'P 1'
#
loop_
_entity.id
_entity.type
_entity.pdbx_description
1 polymer ?
#
loop_
_entity_poly.entity_id
_entity_poly.type
_entity_poly.pdbx_seq_one_letter_code
_entity_poly.pdbx_strand_id
1 'polypeptide(L)'
;MTSRQISLKTIAPIVVALVAIAAGLYLFKLQPSSKTDTTAGSDSKTLVPPELWRDTQLQTPLAQASGRSEWVSSLAISTDGKTLISGSDDKTIKIWNLETGKLQNTLSGHNAAVNSVAISPDGKQIVSGSDDKTIKLWDLSSGKELHSFADNSGEIKFVDFSADGKTLISVSDEKKSDKDDKTNKTIKIWDVNSFKKLETFTGGTGTVNAVAFNPKTQILAIGSNNANTIDLWYLANKKLVNTVTTQSPKVVAVALSPDGTILAGSGNYGVVELWKLDLEKLKLPIASLDPQQRKSLSGNSGTVEAIAFSPDGKTLFTGSRDLTVKTWNVNNGELVRILKNSAWVEAVNITPDGKTLITATALGEINLWRPSSQGYALRKEVAENVSKLLSTRSCKECDLSGVDLSNLSLNDVDLRWANLSGANLNNTNLSGANLENSILFAANLERTNLTKAKIEGANLAKAKLTATIMPDGKVSQDKTKQENSASAEAVKQ
;
A
#
# COMPACT_ATOMS: atom_id res chain seq x y z
N MET A 1 3.19 -54.23 -33.49
CA MET A 1 4.01 -52.99 -33.45
C MET A 1 3.67 -52.27 -32.16
N THR A 2 4.68 -52.11 -31.32
CA THR A 2 4.63 -51.70 -29.93
C THR A 2 4.41 -50.19 -29.79
N SER A 3 3.34 -49.81 -29.09
CA SER A 3 3.14 -48.43 -28.61
C SER A 3 4.07 -48.19 -27.42
N ARG A 4 5.12 -47.39 -27.61
CA ARG A 4 6.02 -46.96 -26.53
C ARG A 4 5.27 -46.05 -25.56
N GLN A 5 5.09 -46.53 -24.33
CA GLN A 5 4.87 -45.68 -23.17
C GLN A 5 6.08 -44.76 -22.99
N ILE A 6 5.84 -43.45 -22.97
CA ILE A 6 6.78 -42.49 -22.40
C ILE A 6 6.34 -42.27 -20.95
N SER A 7 7.12 -42.82 -20.02
CA SER A 7 6.99 -42.62 -18.59
C SER A 7 7.35 -41.16 -18.25
N LEU A 8 6.36 -40.36 -17.88
CA LEU A 8 6.56 -39.10 -17.15
C LEU A 8 6.83 -39.44 -15.68
N LYS A 9 8.07 -39.84 -15.38
CA LYS A 9 8.65 -39.68 -14.05
C LYS A 9 9.50 -38.42 -14.07
N THR A 10 9.35 -37.60 -13.03
CA THR A 10 10.06 -36.34 -12.73
C THR A 10 9.46 -35.07 -13.35
N ILE A 11 8.25 -34.72 -12.94
CA ILE A 11 7.89 -33.31 -12.73
C ILE A 11 7.93 -33.11 -11.22
N ALA A 12 8.98 -32.46 -10.71
CA ALA A 12 8.99 -31.96 -9.34
C ALA A 12 7.79 -31.02 -9.18
N PRO A 13 7.01 -31.11 -8.09
CA PRO A 13 5.90 -30.19 -7.89
C PRO A 13 6.48 -28.78 -7.76
N ILE A 14 5.99 -27.86 -8.59
CA ILE A 14 6.12 -26.43 -8.34
C ILE A 14 5.32 -26.17 -7.06
N VAL A 15 6.03 -26.11 -5.93
CA VAL A 15 5.45 -25.71 -4.65
C VAL A 15 5.12 -24.23 -4.78
N VAL A 16 3.82 -23.90 -4.88
CA VAL A 16 3.33 -22.54 -4.72
C VAL A 16 3.43 -22.25 -3.22
N ALA A 17 4.47 -21.53 -2.81
CA ALA A 17 4.63 -21.07 -1.44
C ALA A 17 3.43 -20.18 -1.06
N LEU A 18 2.82 -20.50 0.07
CA LEU A 18 1.72 -19.77 0.69
C LEU A 18 2.33 -18.64 1.53
N VAL A 19 2.38 -17.43 0.96
CA VAL A 19 2.95 -16.25 1.62
C VAL A 19 1.85 -15.53 2.39
N ALA A 20 1.96 -15.48 3.72
CA ALA A 20 1.15 -14.63 4.56
C ALA A 20 1.91 -13.35 4.89
N ILE A 21 1.45 -12.25 4.29
CA ILE A 21 2.16 -10.97 4.33
C ILE A 21 1.75 -10.22 5.59
N ALA A 22 2.72 -10.03 6.47
CA ALA A 22 2.57 -9.22 7.67
C ALA A 22 2.65 -7.73 7.35
N ALA A 23 1.50 -7.05 7.32
CA ALA A 23 1.45 -5.59 7.44
C ALA A 23 1.53 -5.21 8.93
N GLY A 24 2.74 -5.24 9.50
CA GLY A 24 2.99 -4.85 10.88
C GLY A 24 2.95 -3.33 11.04
N LEU A 25 2.07 -2.85 11.91
CA LEU A 25 1.89 -1.44 12.22
C LEU A 25 2.72 -1.04 13.45
N TYR A 26 3.71 -0.15 13.29
CA TYR A 26 4.63 0.25 14.37
C TYR A 26 4.44 1.69 14.85
N LEU A 27 4.70 1.92 16.13
CA LEU A 27 4.23 3.05 16.92
C LEU A 27 5.29 4.14 17.15
N PHE A 28 4.84 5.39 17.13
CA PHE A 28 5.50 6.57 17.72
C PHE A 28 5.23 6.68 19.22
N LYS A 29 6.28 6.87 20.03
CA LYS A 29 6.17 7.49 21.37
C LYS A 29 6.54 8.96 21.26
N LEU A 30 5.57 9.86 21.48
CA LEU A 30 5.88 11.24 21.86
C LEU A 30 6.26 11.24 23.34
N GLN A 31 7.53 11.43 23.66
CA GLN A 31 7.92 11.86 25.01
C GLN A 31 7.65 13.36 25.13
N PRO A 32 7.05 13.83 26.24
CA PRO A 32 7.04 15.25 26.56
C PRO A 32 8.44 15.62 27.07
N SER A 33 9.31 16.11 26.18
CA SER A 33 10.50 16.83 26.63
C SER A 33 10.09 18.26 26.94
N SER A 34 9.85 18.54 28.22
CA SER A 34 9.94 19.89 28.73
C SER A 34 11.38 20.36 28.58
N LYS A 35 11.63 21.22 27.58
CA LYS A 35 12.56 22.34 27.65
C LYS A 35 12.43 23.17 26.38
N THR A 36 12.00 24.41 26.60
CA THR A 36 12.08 25.52 25.66
C THR A 36 13.54 25.73 25.29
N ASP A 37 13.87 25.54 24.02
CA ASP A 37 14.98 26.25 23.39
C ASP A 37 14.54 26.71 22.00
N THR A 38 14.46 28.02 21.87
CA THR A 38 14.15 28.77 20.67
C THR A 38 15.41 28.91 19.82
N THR A 39 15.56 28.13 18.74
CA THR A 39 16.34 28.52 17.55
C THR A 39 15.84 27.77 16.32
N ALA A 40 15.70 28.50 15.22
CA ALA A 40 15.03 28.09 13.98
C ALA A 40 15.66 26.89 13.26
N GLY A 41 14.78 26.01 12.78
CA GLY A 41 15.05 24.84 11.93
C GLY A 41 13.74 24.06 11.76
N SER A 42 12.83 24.57 10.94
CA SER A 42 11.46 24.02 10.79
C SER A 42 11.44 22.79 9.90
N ASP A 43 11.96 21.66 10.37
CA ASP A 43 11.61 20.34 9.83
C ASP A 43 10.27 19.91 10.42
N SER A 44 9.20 20.35 9.78
CA SER A 44 7.85 19.93 10.14
C SER A 44 7.74 18.41 10.08
N LYS A 45 7.32 17.78 11.19
CA LYS A 45 6.95 16.35 11.32
C LYS A 45 5.70 15.98 10.49
N THR A 46 5.53 16.55 9.30
CA THR A 46 4.38 16.28 8.44
C THR A 46 4.64 15.02 7.64
N LEU A 47 3.77 14.02 7.81
CA LEU A 47 3.75 12.82 6.97
C LEU A 47 3.46 13.19 5.51
N VAL A 48 3.92 12.36 4.57
CA VAL A 48 3.78 12.60 3.14
C VAL A 48 2.32 12.37 2.72
N PRO A 49 1.57 13.40 2.30
CA PRO A 49 0.20 13.22 1.83
C PRO A 49 0.19 12.49 0.48
N PRO A 50 -0.94 11.84 0.11
CA PRO A 50 -1.01 10.96 -1.05
C PRO A 50 -0.48 11.61 -2.34
N GLU A 51 -0.78 12.88 -2.55
CA GLU A 51 -0.47 13.60 -3.79
C GLU A 51 1.05 13.66 -4.04
N LEU A 52 1.88 13.73 -3.00
CA LEU A 52 3.33 13.87 -3.21
C LEU A 52 3.99 12.58 -3.71
N TRP A 53 3.32 11.43 -3.61
CA TRP A 53 3.80 10.16 -4.16
C TRP A 53 3.80 10.14 -5.71
N ARG A 54 3.19 11.11 -6.40
CA ARG A 54 3.29 11.16 -7.87
C ARG A 54 4.73 11.39 -8.34
N ASP A 55 5.56 12.07 -7.56
CA ASP A 55 6.92 12.44 -7.96
C ASP A 55 7.97 11.55 -7.27
N THR A 56 7.62 10.28 -7.10
CA THR A 56 8.46 9.26 -6.46
C THR A 56 9.60 8.79 -7.35
N GLN A 57 10.78 8.69 -6.75
CA GLN A 57 12.01 8.20 -7.39
C GLN A 57 12.55 6.98 -6.67
N LEU A 58 13.09 6.04 -7.45
CA LEU A 58 13.86 4.92 -6.96
C LEU A 58 15.20 5.43 -6.44
N GLN A 59 15.49 5.13 -5.18
CA GLN A 59 16.80 5.33 -4.56
C GLN A 59 17.70 4.14 -4.88
N THR A 60 18.95 4.17 -4.40
CA THR A 60 19.82 2.98 -4.48
C THR A 60 19.14 1.80 -3.78
N PRO A 61 18.93 0.66 -4.47
CA PRO A 61 18.38 -0.54 -3.85
C PRO A 61 19.27 -1.06 -2.72
N LEU A 62 18.66 -1.65 -1.69
CA LEU A 62 19.40 -2.31 -0.60
C LEU A 62 19.95 -3.66 -1.04
N ALA A 63 19.17 -4.39 -1.83
CA ALA A 63 19.51 -5.71 -2.34
C ALA A 63 19.25 -5.75 -3.85
N GLN A 64 20.18 -6.35 -4.59
CA GLN A 64 20.05 -6.60 -6.02
C GLN A 64 19.49 -8.01 -6.27
N ALA A 65 18.94 -8.25 -7.47
CA ALA A 65 18.41 -9.56 -7.83
C ALA A 65 19.51 -10.63 -7.76
N SER A 66 19.28 -11.66 -6.96
CA SER A 66 20.23 -12.76 -6.71
C SER A 66 19.68 -14.13 -7.16
N GLY A 67 18.43 -14.21 -7.59
CA GLY A 67 17.81 -15.41 -8.17
C GLY A 67 16.47 -15.77 -7.52
N ARG A 68 15.82 -16.83 -8.02
CA ARG A 68 14.47 -17.24 -7.57
C ARG A 68 14.41 -17.90 -6.19
N SER A 69 15.56 -18.21 -5.59
CA SER A 69 15.67 -18.85 -4.27
C SER A 69 15.78 -17.85 -3.12
N GLU A 70 15.79 -16.54 -3.39
CA GLU A 70 15.88 -15.48 -2.38
C GLU A 70 14.58 -14.65 -2.33
N TRP A 71 13.43 -15.29 -2.57
CA TRP A 71 12.13 -14.64 -2.44
C TRP A 71 11.99 -14.04 -1.04
N VAL A 72 11.77 -12.73 -0.94
CA VAL A 72 11.52 -12.05 0.32
C VAL A 72 10.01 -12.04 0.59
N SER A 73 9.60 -12.75 1.63
CA SER A 73 8.20 -12.99 2.00
C SER A 73 7.66 -11.94 2.98
N SER A 74 8.53 -11.31 3.78
CA SER A 74 8.12 -10.43 4.87
C SER A 74 9.18 -9.36 5.17
N LEU A 75 8.70 -8.17 5.52
CA LEU A 75 9.50 -6.99 5.85
C LEU A 75 9.02 -6.37 7.17
N ALA A 76 9.93 -6.08 8.08
CA ALA A 76 9.65 -5.31 9.30
C ALA A 76 10.64 -4.15 9.47
N ILE A 77 10.17 -3.01 9.93
CA ILE A 77 10.98 -1.78 10.08
C ILE A 77 11.00 -1.38 11.55
N SER A 78 12.16 -0.99 12.06
CA SER A 78 12.30 -0.50 13.43
C SER A 78 11.53 0.81 13.62
N THR A 79 11.12 1.09 14.86
CA THR A 79 10.33 2.29 15.21
C THR A 79 11.06 3.60 14.91
N ASP A 80 12.38 3.60 14.91
CA ASP A 80 13.21 4.74 14.50
C ASP A 80 13.40 4.86 12.98
N GLY A 81 12.90 3.89 12.19
CA GLY A 81 12.99 3.88 10.73
C GLY A 81 14.38 3.59 10.16
N LYS A 82 15.33 3.12 10.99
CA LYS A 82 16.73 2.93 10.58
C LYS A 82 17.10 1.50 10.22
N THR A 83 16.34 0.53 10.71
CA THR A 83 16.63 -0.90 10.53
C THR A 83 15.49 -1.57 9.80
N LEU A 84 15.82 -2.30 8.75
CA LEU A 84 14.89 -3.17 8.03
C LEU A 84 15.28 -4.63 8.29
N ILE A 85 14.28 -5.46 8.58
CA ILE A 85 14.40 -6.91 8.70
C ILE A 85 13.64 -7.54 7.54
N SER A 86 14.28 -8.49 6.85
CA SER A 86 13.64 -9.26 5.79
C SER A 86 13.72 -10.75 6.08
N GLY A 87 12.59 -11.44 6.04
CA GLY A 87 12.53 -12.91 6.02
C GLY A 87 12.43 -13.44 4.59
N SER A 88 13.06 -14.58 4.31
CA SER A 88 13.14 -15.13 2.95
C SER A 88 12.96 -16.65 2.89
N ASP A 89 12.59 -17.13 1.69
CA ASP A 89 12.60 -18.54 1.29
C ASP A 89 13.99 -19.17 1.35
N ASP A 90 15.06 -18.36 1.36
CA ASP A 90 16.43 -18.82 1.60
C ASP A 90 16.67 -19.32 3.04
N LYS A 91 15.62 -19.29 3.88
CA LYS A 91 15.58 -19.73 5.29
C LYS A 91 16.30 -18.79 6.24
N THR A 92 16.72 -17.61 5.76
CA THR A 92 17.45 -16.63 6.55
C THR A 92 16.60 -15.40 6.84
N ILE A 93 17.08 -14.66 7.85
CA ILE A 93 16.60 -13.33 8.18
C ILE A 93 17.77 -12.36 7.96
N LYS A 94 17.57 -11.31 7.18
CA LYS A 94 18.61 -10.30 6.93
C LYS A 94 18.28 -8.99 7.64
N ILE A 95 19.29 -8.36 8.22
CA ILE A 95 19.21 -7.08 8.94
C ILE A 95 19.92 -6.03 8.10
N TRP A 96 19.20 -4.98 7.71
CA TRP A 96 19.70 -3.92 6.86
C TRP A 96 19.66 -2.58 7.59
N ASN A 97 20.70 -1.77 7.39
CA ASN A 97 20.69 -0.38 7.82
C ASN A 97 20.18 0.50 6.66
N LEU A 98 19.04 1.16 6.87
CA LEU A 98 18.35 1.99 5.88
C LEU A 98 19.03 3.32 5.57
N GLU A 99 19.89 3.81 6.46
CA GLU A 99 20.64 5.06 6.27
C GLU A 99 21.87 4.84 5.38
N THR A 100 22.60 3.76 5.61
CA THR A 100 23.84 3.42 4.89
C THR A 100 23.63 2.50 3.69
N GLY A 101 22.46 1.87 3.61
CA GLY A 101 22.13 0.90 2.57
C GLY A 101 22.84 -0.45 2.71
N LYS A 102 23.42 -0.75 3.88
CA LYS A 102 24.27 -1.94 4.08
C LYS A 102 23.55 -3.06 4.81
N LEU A 103 23.81 -4.30 4.37
CA LEU A 103 23.53 -5.51 5.13
C LEU A 103 24.42 -5.53 6.38
N GLN A 104 23.81 -5.59 7.56
CA GLN A 104 24.52 -5.63 8.85
C GLN A 104 24.69 -7.04 9.39
N ASN A 105 23.67 -7.89 9.21
CA ASN A 105 23.71 -9.26 9.72
C ASN A 105 22.81 -10.20 8.90
N THR A 106 23.11 -11.49 8.93
CA THR A 106 22.27 -12.56 8.40
C THR A 106 22.10 -13.61 9.49
N LEU A 107 20.86 -13.83 9.92
CA LEU A 107 20.50 -14.80 10.93
C LEU A 107 20.10 -16.10 10.25
N SER A 108 20.78 -17.18 10.61
CA SER A 108 20.50 -18.54 10.14
C SER A 108 20.08 -19.39 11.33
N GLY A 109 19.12 -20.29 11.11
CA GLY A 109 18.64 -21.20 12.15
C GLY A 109 17.28 -21.83 11.86
N HIS A 110 16.48 -21.23 10.97
CA HIS A 110 15.29 -21.89 10.42
C HIS A 110 15.68 -22.95 9.39
N ASN A 111 14.88 -24.02 9.32
CA ASN A 111 15.12 -25.16 8.43
C ASN A 111 14.29 -25.11 7.13
N ALA A 112 13.33 -24.18 7.05
CA ALA A 112 12.49 -23.91 5.90
C ALA A 112 12.26 -22.40 5.74
N ALA A 113 11.44 -22.01 4.76
CA ALA A 113 11.16 -20.61 4.44
C ALA A 113 10.72 -19.83 5.67
N VAL A 114 11.23 -18.61 5.83
CA VAL A 114 10.77 -17.67 6.85
C VAL A 114 9.60 -16.91 6.27
N ASN A 115 8.39 -17.06 6.81
CA ASN A 115 7.18 -16.48 6.25
C ASN A 115 6.86 -15.10 6.82
N SER A 116 7.27 -14.85 8.06
CA SER A 116 6.89 -13.63 8.79
C SER A 116 8.00 -13.23 9.76
N VAL A 117 8.29 -11.94 9.80
CA VAL A 117 9.20 -11.33 10.76
C VAL A 117 8.55 -10.10 11.40
N ALA A 118 8.85 -9.85 12.66
CA ALA A 118 8.44 -8.64 13.38
C ALA A 118 9.53 -8.18 14.35
N ILE A 119 9.54 -6.89 14.69
CA ILE A 119 10.49 -6.29 15.64
C ILE A 119 9.72 -5.95 16.91
N SER A 120 10.32 -6.19 18.08
CA SER A 120 9.70 -5.79 19.34
C SER A 120 9.50 -4.27 19.42
N PRO A 121 8.46 -3.78 20.12
CA PRO A 121 8.20 -2.33 20.23
C PRO A 121 9.36 -1.52 20.85
N ASP A 122 10.20 -2.16 21.65
CA ASP A 122 11.41 -1.55 22.23
C ASP A 122 12.64 -1.58 21.29
N GLY A 123 12.50 -2.19 20.11
CA GLY A 123 13.53 -2.27 19.08
C GLY A 123 14.70 -3.19 19.42
N LYS A 124 14.54 -4.12 20.36
CA LYS A 124 15.66 -4.97 20.83
C LYS A 124 15.60 -6.41 20.35
N GLN A 125 14.43 -6.89 19.93
CA GLN A 125 14.23 -8.29 19.56
C GLN A 125 13.58 -8.41 18.20
N ILE A 126 13.85 -9.53 17.53
CA ILE A 126 13.14 -9.97 16.33
C ILE A 126 12.38 -11.23 16.70
N VAL A 127 11.16 -11.38 16.19
CA VAL A 127 10.47 -12.66 16.13
C VAL A 127 10.31 -13.10 14.68
N SER A 128 10.45 -14.39 14.42
CA SER A 128 10.24 -14.98 13.10
C SER A 128 9.38 -16.23 13.15
N GLY A 129 8.53 -16.42 12.15
CA GLY A 129 7.72 -17.62 11.95
C GLY A 129 8.06 -18.29 10.62
N SER A 130 8.14 -19.62 10.60
CA SER A 130 8.60 -20.39 9.44
C SER A 130 7.71 -21.59 9.11
N ASP A 131 7.82 -22.05 7.86
CA ASP A 131 7.30 -23.34 7.40
C ASP A 131 7.93 -24.54 8.12
N ASP A 132 9.04 -24.35 8.85
CA ASP A 132 9.61 -25.38 9.72
C ASP A 132 8.80 -25.61 11.01
N LYS A 133 7.65 -24.92 11.13
CA LYS A 133 6.70 -24.99 12.23
C LYS A 133 7.24 -24.41 13.54
N THR A 134 8.32 -23.65 13.49
CA THR A 134 8.88 -22.98 14.67
C THR A 134 8.66 -21.48 14.61
N ILE A 135 8.59 -20.89 15.80
CA ILE A 135 8.75 -19.45 16.00
C ILE A 135 10.11 -19.27 16.66
N LYS A 136 10.94 -18.34 16.20
CA LYS A 136 12.22 -18.01 16.84
C LYS A 136 12.24 -16.58 17.31
N LEU A 137 12.80 -16.37 18.50
CA LEU A 137 13.06 -15.05 19.08
C LEU A 137 14.57 -14.80 19.02
N TRP A 138 14.96 -13.60 18.58
CA TRP A 138 16.35 -13.22 18.36
C TRP A 138 16.65 -11.91 19.05
N ASP A 139 17.89 -11.76 19.53
CA ASP A 139 18.41 -10.46 19.94
C ASP A 139 18.84 -9.67 18.70
N LEU A 140 18.27 -8.48 18.51
CA LEU A 140 18.51 -7.66 17.31
C LEU A 140 19.99 -7.24 17.21
N SER A 141 20.63 -6.94 18.34
CA SER A 141 21.97 -6.34 18.37
C SER A 141 23.07 -7.36 18.06
N SER A 142 22.96 -8.56 18.62
CA SER A 142 23.95 -9.63 18.50
C SER A 142 23.59 -10.65 17.41
N GLY A 143 22.33 -10.69 16.97
CA GLY A 143 21.81 -11.71 16.05
C GLY A 143 21.69 -13.11 16.66
N LYS A 144 21.84 -13.25 17.98
CA LYS A 144 21.74 -14.56 18.65
C LYS A 144 20.28 -14.98 18.78
N GLU A 145 20.02 -16.26 18.53
CA GLU A 145 18.75 -16.88 18.89
C GLU A 145 18.63 -16.92 20.43
N LEU A 146 17.54 -16.33 20.94
CA LEU A 146 17.20 -16.32 22.36
C LEU A 146 16.33 -17.52 22.73
N HIS A 147 15.38 -17.88 21.86
CA HIS A 147 14.46 -18.99 22.10
C HIS A 147 13.82 -19.51 20.81
N SER A 148 13.36 -20.77 20.84
CA SER A 148 12.58 -21.41 19.79
C SER A 148 11.31 -22.05 20.36
N PHE A 149 10.15 -21.58 19.90
CA PHE A 149 8.84 -22.12 20.27
C PHE A 149 8.43 -23.21 19.26
N ALA A 150 8.50 -24.48 19.68
CA ALA A 150 8.27 -25.65 18.83
C ALA A 150 6.90 -26.33 19.04
N ASP A 151 5.99 -25.73 19.81
CA ASP A 151 4.66 -26.29 20.13
C ASP A 151 3.61 -26.03 19.03
N ASN A 152 4.03 -26.08 17.75
CA ASN A 152 3.16 -25.87 16.60
C ASN A 152 3.13 -27.09 15.67
N SER A 153 1.92 -27.48 15.27
CA SER A 153 1.68 -28.64 14.41
C SER A 153 1.68 -28.29 12.91
N GLY A 154 1.44 -27.01 12.59
CA GLY A 154 1.38 -26.44 11.26
C GLY A 154 2.44 -25.38 10.98
N GLU A 155 2.56 -25.02 9.71
CA GLU A 155 3.43 -23.94 9.22
C GLU A 155 3.03 -22.60 9.85
N ILE A 156 4.00 -21.83 10.33
CA ILE A 156 3.73 -20.53 10.92
C ILE A 156 3.63 -19.49 9.80
N LYS A 157 2.44 -18.93 9.62
CA LYS A 157 2.14 -17.97 8.57
C LYS A 157 2.33 -16.53 9.02
N PHE A 158 2.12 -16.24 10.29
CA PHE A 158 2.28 -14.88 10.81
C PHE A 158 2.76 -14.89 12.26
N VAL A 159 3.61 -13.92 12.60
CA VAL A 159 4.01 -13.59 13.98
C VAL A 159 4.02 -12.08 14.17
N ASP A 160 3.65 -11.61 15.36
CA ASP A 160 3.82 -10.20 15.75
C ASP A 160 3.85 -10.05 17.28
N PHE A 161 4.39 -8.92 17.74
CA PHE A 161 4.38 -8.55 19.15
C PHE A 161 3.09 -7.82 19.54
N SER A 162 2.68 -7.95 20.80
CA SER A 162 1.74 -7.02 21.41
C SER A 162 2.32 -5.60 21.47
N ALA A 163 1.46 -4.59 21.60
CA ALA A 163 1.89 -3.18 21.66
C ALA A 163 2.85 -2.88 22.82
N ASP A 164 2.78 -3.65 23.91
CA ASP A 164 3.67 -3.55 25.06
C ASP A 164 4.90 -4.47 24.99
N GLY A 165 5.01 -5.31 23.95
CA GLY A 165 6.11 -6.23 23.72
C GLY A 165 6.16 -7.43 24.68
N LYS A 166 5.16 -7.62 25.54
CA LYS A 166 5.16 -8.69 26.55
C LYS A 166 4.67 -10.02 26.00
N THR A 167 3.84 -10.00 24.96
CA THR A 167 3.33 -11.20 24.32
C THR A 167 3.62 -11.22 22.83
N LEU A 168 3.63 -12.43 22.28
CA LEU A 168 3.67 -12.70 20.86
C LEU A 168 2.36 -13.33 20.44
N ILE A 169 1.93 -13.02 19.23
CA ILE A 169 0.85 -13.74 18.56
C ILE A 169 1.44 -14.55 17.43
N SER A 170 0.89 -15.74 17.19
CA SER A 170 1.22 -16.54 16.00
C SER A 170 -0.04 -17.07 15.35
N VAL A 171 -0.04 -17.09 14.02
CA VAL A 171 -1.13 -17.65 13.22
C VAL A 171 -0.60 -18.77 12.32
N SER A 172 -1.29 -19.91 12.34
CA SER A 172 -0.96 -21.09 11.53
C SER A 172 -2.22 -21.76 11.00
N ASP A 173 -2.04 -22.62 10.00
CA ASP A 173 -3.03 -23.62 9.62
C ASP A 173 -2.71 -24.94 10.31
N GLU A 174 -3.57 -25.37 11.23
CA GLU A 174 -3.43 -26.68 11.85
C GLU A 174 -4.40 -27.66 11.17
N LYS A 175 -3.86 -28.77 10.67
CA LYS A 175 -4.67 -29.87 10.15
C LYS A 175 -5.37 -30.56 11.31
N LYS A 176 -6.66 -30.84 11.15
CA LYS A 176 -7.43 -31.58 12.14
C LYS A 176 -7.02 -33.06 12.20
N SER A 177 -6.57 -33.60 11.07
CA SER A 177 -5.93 -34.92 10.94
C SER A 177 -5.15 -35.01 9.63
N ASP A 178 -4.28 -36.01 9.47
CA ASP A 178 -3.56 -36.28 8.20
C ASP A 178 -4.50 -36.62 7.03
N LYS A 179 -5.78 -36.92 7.31
CA LYS A 179 -6.80 -37.33 6.33
C LYS A 179 -7.83 -36.24 6.03
N ASP A 180 -7.82 -35.13 6.77
CA ASP A 180 -8.74 -34.02 6.57
C ASP A 180 -8.12 -32.96 5.65
N ASP A 181 -8.81 -32.64 4.56
CA ASP A 181 -8.48 -31.48 3.72
C ASP A 181 -8.86 -30.14 4.39
N LYS A 182 -9.55 -30.20 5.55
CA LYS A 182 -9.97 -29.02 6.31
C LYS A 182 -8.92 -28.63 7.34
N THR A 183 -8.32 -27.46 7.16
CA THR A 183 -7.48 -26.82 8.16
C THR A 183 -8.32 -25.89 9.04
N ASN A 184 -8.00 -25.84 10.33
CA ASN A 184 -8.48 -24.78 11.20
C ASN A 184 -7.40 -23.71 11.31
N LYS A 185 -7.79 -22.45 11.17
CA LYS A 185 -6.92 -21.33 11.52
C LYS A 185 -6.69 -21.39 13.02
N THR A 186 -5.43 -21.39 13.42
CA THR A 186 -5.02 -21.47 14.82
C THR A 186 -4.26 -20.23 15.19
N ILE A 187 -4.69 -19.58 16.26
CA ILE A 187 -4.07 -18.38 16.82
C ILE A 187 -3.53 -18.78 18.20
N LYS A 188 -2.25 -18.54 18.45
CA LYS A 188 -1.63 -18.75 19.77
C LYS A 188 -1.09 -17.44 20.30
N ILE A 189 -1.17 -17.29 21.62
CA ILE A 189 -0.53 -16.19 22.34
C ILE A 189 0.57 -16.77 23.21
N TRP A 190 1.75 -16.17 23.17
CA TRP A 190 2.94 -16.59 23.91
C TRP A 190 3.41 -15.46 24.81
N ASP A 191 3.92 -15.79 25.98
CA ASP A 191 4.62 -14.84 26.85
C ASP A 191 6.09 -14.76 26.45
N VAL A 192 6.59 -13.54 26.20
CA VAL A 192 7.95 -13.30 25.70
C VAL A 192 9.01 -13.60 26.76
N ASN A 193 8.69 -13.49 28.05
CA ASN A 193 9.69 -13.60 29.12
C ASN A 193 9.83 -15.03 29.65
N SER A 194 8.71 -15.70 29.86
CA SER A 194 8.65 -17.08 30.35
C SER A 194 8.69 -18.11 29.23
N PHE A 195 8.56 -17.67 27.98
CA PHE A 195 8.50 -18.49 26.78
C PHE A 195 7.35 -19.50 26.75
N LYS A 196 6.31 -19.29 27.55
CA LYS A 196 5.17 -20.19 27.64
C LYS A 196 4.05 -19.77 26.71
N LYS A 197 3.40 -20.77 26.10
CA LYS A 197 2.11 -20.59 25.46
C LYS A 197 1.07 -20.23 26.53
N LEU A 198 0.42 -19.09 26.36
CA LEU A 198 -0.64 -18.62 27.25
C LEU A 198 -1.99 -19.16 26.79
N GLU A 199 -2.26 -19.12 25.49
CA GLU A 199 -3.58 -19.37 24.94
C GLU A 199 -3.53 -19.99 23.54
N THR A 200 -4.61 -20.66 23.16
CA THR A 200 -4.83 -21.18 21.81
C THR A 200 -6.29 -21.03 21.42
N PHE A 201 -6.54 -20.42 20.27
CA PHE A 201 -7.87 -20.23 19.69
C PHE A 201 -7.90 -20.86 18.30
N THR A 202 -9.03 -21.48 17.95
CA THR A 202 -9.23 -22.08 16.63
C THR A 202 -10.60 -21.69 16.11
N GLY A 203 -10.71 -21.42 14.81
CA GLY A 203 -11.99 -21.15 14.15
C GLY A 203 -11.82 -20.46 12.81
N GLY A 204 -12.91 -19.90 12.28
CA GLY A 204 -12.94 -19.34 10.94
C GLY A 204 -13.04 -20.40 9.85
N THR A 205 -13.10 -19.97 8.60
CA THR A 205 -13.22 -20.85 7.43
C THR A 205 -12.01 -20.72 6.51
N GLY A 206 -11.61 -21.83 5.90
CA GLY A 206 -10.51 -21.86 4.94
C GLY A 206 -9.11 -21.78 5.54
N THR A 207 -8.09 -21.85 4.68
CA THR A 207 -6.67 -21.80 5.07
C THR A 207 -6.18 -20.36 5.20
N VAL A 208 -5.26 -20.11 6.13
CA VAL A 208 -4.58 -18.84 6.32
C VAL A 208 -3.75 -18.50 5.07
N ASN A 209 -4.10 -17.41 4.39
CA ASN A 209 -3.28 -16.88 3.31
C ASN A 209 -2.70 -15.50 3.63
N ALA A 210 -3.41 -14.67 4.40
CA ALA A 210 -2.99 -13.32 4.67
C ALA A 210 -3.38 -12.94 6.09
N VAL A 211 -2.52 -12.21 6.80
CA VAL A 211 -2.78 -11.83 8.19
C VAL A 211 -2.34 -10.39 8.44
N ALA A 212 -3.21 -9.60 9.04
CA ALA A 212 -2.88 -8.26 9.52
C ALA A 212 -3.29 -8.12 10.98
N PHE A 213 -2.39 -7.61 11.80
CA PHE A 213 -2.64 -7.36 13.21
C PHE A 213 -2.49 -5.87 13.51
N ASN A 214 -3.46 -5.31 14.21
CA ASN A 214 -3.32 -4.00 14.83
C ASN A 214 -3.14 -4.17 16.34
N PRO A 215 -1.91 -4.01 16.88
CA PRO A 215 -1.62 -4.27 18.28
C PRO A 215 -2.28 -3.26 19.24
N LYS A 216 -2.72 -2.08 18.76
CA LYS A 216 -3.44 -1.09 19.58
C LYS A 216 -4.89 -1.49 19.78
N THR A 217 -5.56 -1.83 18.68
CA THR A 217 -6.97 -2.21 18.72
C THR A 217 -7.16 -3.68 19.04
N GLN A 218 -6.08 -4.48 19.10
CA GLN A 218 -6.09 -5.92 19.32
C GLN A 218 -6.95 -6.67 18.28
N ILE A 219 -7.15 -6.07 17.10
CA ILE A 219 -7.86 -6.68 15.99
C ILE A 219 -6.87 -7.42 15.10
N LEU A 220 -7.18 -8.69 14.83
CA LEU A 220 -6.45 -9.56 13.94
C LEU A 220 -7.37 -9.94 12.77
N ALA A 221 -6.98 -9.59 11.55
CA ALA A 221 -7.68 -9.93 10.32
C ALA A 221 -6.97 -11.10 9.63
N ILE A 222 -7.69 -12.15 9.28
CA ILE A 222 -7.16 -13.35 8.64
C ILE A 222 -7.91 -13.66 7.34
N GLY A 223 -7.25 -13.37 6.21
CA GLY A 223 -7.73 -13.67 4.87
C GLY A 223 -7.55 -15.15 4.49
N SER A 224 -8.57 -15.72 3.84
CA SER A 224 -8.63 -17.12 3.46
C SER A 224 -8.21 -17.38 2.01
N ASN A 225 -7.42 -18.43 1.77
CA ASN A 225 -7.02 -18.83 0.40
C ASN A 225 -8.19 -19.41 -0.43
N ASN A 226 -9.14 -20.06 0.24
CA ASN A 226 -10.15 -20.95 -0.38
C ASN A 226 -11.57 -20.74 0.16
N ALA A 227 -11.79 -19.67 0.92
CA ALA A 227 -13.08 -19.41 1.56
C ALA A 227 -13.58 -17.98 1.38
N ASN A 228 -13.00 -17.19 0.44
CA ASN A 228 -13.42 -15.83 0.08
C ASN A 228 -13.75 -14.89 1.25
N THR A 229 -13.09 -15.11 2.39
CA THR A 229 -13.41 -14.49 3.68
C THR A 229 -12.19 -13.85 4.30
N ILE A 230 -12.44 -12.77 5.03
CA ILE A 230 -11.52 -12.19 6.01
C ILE A 230 -12.18 -12.30 7.38
N ASP A 231 -11.61 -13.15 8.22
CA ASP A 231 -12.06 -13.37 9.59
C ASP A 231 -11.43 -12.31 10.52
N LEU A 232 -12.24 -11.57 11.26
CA LEU A 232 -11.82 -10.56 12.22
C LEU A 232 -11.92 -11.10 13.63
N TRP A 233 -10.78 -11.18 14.31
CA TRP A 233 -10.66 -11.63 15.69
C TRP A 233 -10.32 -10.45 16.60
N TYR A 234 -10.92 -10.42 17.78
CA TYR A 234 -10.54 -9.47 18.83
C TYR A 234 -9.80 -10.23 19.93
N LEU A 235 -8.49 -10.01 20.03
CA LEU A 235 -7.64 -10.82 20.89
C LEU A 235 -7.90 -10.60 22.38
N ALA A 236 -8.39 -9.41 22.76
CA ALA A 236 -8.71 -9.11 24.15
C ALA A 236 -9.86 -9.96 24.71
N ASN A 237 -10.86 -10.32 23.89
CA ASN A 237 -11.94 -11.22 24.30
C ASN A 237 -11.82 -12.64 23.71
N LYS A 238 -10.78 -12.87 22.90
CA LYS A 238 -10.41 -14.19 22.36
C LYS A 238 -11.46 -14.78 21.42
N LYS A 239 -12.19 -13.94 20.67
CA LYS A 239 -13.29 -14.36 19.80
C LYS A 239 -13.14 -13.88 18.37
N LEU A 240 -13.67 -14.70 17.46
CA LEU A 240 -14.05 -14.27 16.12
C LEU A 240 -15.24 -13.32 16.27
N VAL A 241 -15.03 -12.04 15.95
CA VAL A 241 -16.03 -10.98 16.10
C VAL A 241 -16.75 -10.66 14.80
N ASN A 242 -16.15 -10.99 13.65
CA ASN A 242 -16.77 -10.78 12.36
C ASN A 242 -16.13 -11.64 11.26
N THR A 243 -16.84 -11.78 10.15
CA THR A 243 -16.30 -12.33 8.90
C THR A 243 -16.81 -11.48 7.74
N VAL A 244 -15.89 -10.94 6.94
CA VAL A 244 -16.19 -10.16 5.75
C VAL A 244 -15.97 -11.01 4.51
N THR A 245 -16.87 -10.95 3.54
CA THR A 245 -16.75 -11.67 2.27
C THR A 245 -16.14 -10.79 1.20
N THR A 246 -15.12 -11.30 0.53
CA THR A 246 -14.45 -10.66 -0.62
C THR A 246 -15.10 -11.10 -1.94
N GLN A 247 -14.95 -10.30 -2.99
CA GLN A 247 -15.40 -10.68 -4.34
C GLN A 247 -14.52 -11.79 -4.94
N SER A 248 -13.22 -11.80 -4.59
CA SER A 248 -12.31 -12.85 -5.01
C SER A 248 -12.48 -14.09 -4.14
N PRO A 249 -12.45 -15.31 -4.72
CA PRO A 249 -12.49 -16.55 -3.95
C PRO A 249 -11.27 -16.75 -3.05
N LYS A 250 -10.15 -16.10 -3.40
CA LYS A 250 -8.88 -16.12 -2.69
C LYS A 250 -8.58 -14.74 -2.14
N VAL A 251 -8.40 -14.62 -0.83
CA VAL A 251 -7.83 -13.43 -0.21
C VAL A 251 -6.32 -13.58 -0.20
N VAL A 252 -5.62 -12.68 -0.87
CA VAL A 252 -4.17 -12.76 -1.08
C VAL A 252 -3.41 -11.89 -0.09
N ALA A 253 -3.88 -10.66 0.12
CA ALA A 253 -3.30 -9.71 1.06
C ALA A 253 -4.39 -9.10 1.94
N VAL A 254 -4.03 -8.76 3.18
CA VAL A 254 -4.86 -7.96 4.08
C VAL A 254 -4.01 -6.94 4.80
N ALA A 255 -4.59 -5.79 5.12
CA ALA A 255 -3.96 -4.76 5.93
C ALA A 255 -5.01 -4.02 6.77
N LEU A 256 -4.64 -3.59 7.97
CA LEU A 256 -5.44 -2.69 8.79
C LEU A 256 -4.80 -1.30 8.75
N SER A 257 -5.62 -0.25 8.71
CA SER A 257 -5.13 1.12 8.83
C SER A 257 -4.52 1.37 10.21
N PRO A 258 -3.69 2.42 10.37
CA PRO A 258 -3.00 2.70 11.62
C PRO A 258 -3.90 2.90 12.85
N ASP A 259 -5.08 3.46 12.63
CA ASP A 259 -6.13 3.63 13.64
C ASP A 259 -7.04 2.41 13.78
N GLY A 260 -6.90 1.40 12.90
CA GLY A 260 -7.69 0.17 12.85
C GLY A 260 -9.09 0.34 12.27
N THR A 261 -9.45 1.52 11.75
CA THR A 261 -10.81 1.83 11.29
C THR A 261 -11.07 1.44 9.83
N ILE A 262 -10.04 1.05 9.08
CA ILE A 262 -10.15 0.58 7.70
C ILE A 262 -9.46 -0.78 7.59
N LEU A 263 -10.19 -1.75 7.06
CA LEU A 263 -9.64 -3.01 6.56
C LEU A 263 -9.45 -2.89 5.05
N ALA A 264 -8.27 -3.25 4.56
CA ALA A 264 -8.00 -3.49 3.15
C ALA A 264 -7.79 -4.97 2.91
N GLY A 265 -8.33 -5.48 1.81
CA GLY A 265 -8.16 -6.87 1.39
C GLY A 265 -8.08 -6.95 -0.13
N SER A 266 -7.21 -7.80 -0.64
CA SER A 266 -7.11 -8.08 -2.07
C SER A 266 -7.34 -9.54 -2.38
N GLY A 267 -7.61 -9.81 -3.65
CA GLY A 267 -7.60 -11.16 -4.18
C GLY A 267 -6.86 -11.30 -5.50
N ASN A 268 -7.08 -12.43 -6.17
CA ASN A 268 -6.40 -12.76 -7.42
C ASN A 268 -6.86 -11.97 -8.65
N TYR A 269 -7.94 -11.19 -8.56
CA TYR A 269 -8.51 -10.40 -9.65
C TYR A 269 -7.93 -8.97 -9.77
N GLY A 270 -6.93 -8.61 -8.96
CA GLY A 270 -6.29 -7.29 -9.02
C GLY A 270 -7.10 -6.13 -8.42
N VAL A 271 -8.26 -6.44 -7.83
CA VAL A 271 -9.08 -5.48 -7.08
C VAL A 271 -8.66 -5.48 -5.62
N VAL A 272 -8.55 -4.28 -5.05
CA VAL A 272 -8.43 -4.08 -3.60
C VAL A 272 -9.74 -3.54 -3.07
N GLU A 273 -10.25 -4.17 -2.02
CA GLU A 273 -11.50 -3.84 -1.35
C GLU A 273 -11.16 -3.17 -0.02
N LEU A 274 -11.83 -2.07 0.30
CA LEU A 274 -11.71 -1.34 1.55
C LEU A 274 -13.03 -1.37 2.31
N TRP A 275 -13.00 -1.74 3.59
CA TRP A 275 -14.15 -1.72 4.49
C TRP A 275 -13.86 -0.81 5.66
N LYS A 276 -14.83 0.04 6.01
CA LYS A 276 -14.79 0.77 7.28
C LYS A 276 -15.21 -0.14 8.41
N LEU A 277 -14.43 -0.11 9.49
CA LEU A 277 -14.65 -0.88 10.70
C LEU A 277 -15.13 0.04 11.81
N ASP A 278 -16.27 -0.32 12.40
CA ASP A 278 -16.76 0.28 13.63
C ASP A 278 -16.19 -0.52 14.81
N LEU A 279 -15.10 -0.01 15.38
CA LEU A 279 -14.35 -0.68 16.44
C LEU A 279 -15.19 -0.90 17.72
N GLU A 280 -16.16 -0.03 18.00
CA GLU A 280 -17.03 -0.21 19.16
C GLU A 280 -18.04 -1.33 18.91
N LYS A 281 -18.61 -1.42 17.70
CA LYS A 281 -19.49 -2.53 17.33
C LYS A 281 -18.76 -3.87 17.28
N LEU A 282 -17.52 -3.90 16.83
CA LEU A 282 -16.71 -5.13 16.80
C LEU A 282 -16.41 -5.69 18.21
N LYS A 283 -16.52 -4.88 19.27
CA LYS A 283 -16.43 -5.36 20.65
C LYS A 283 -17.73 -6.03 21.12
N LEU A 284 -18.84 -5.84 20.40
CA LEU A 284 -20.15 -6.39 20.75
C LEU A 284 -20.40 -7.74 20.06
N PRO A 285 -21.19 -8.66 20.66
CA PRO A 285 -21.36 -10.03 20.14
C PRO A 285 -22.13 -10.16 18.81
N ILE A 286 -22.64 -9.06 18.24
CA ILE A 286 -23.46 -9.07 17.03
C ILE A 286 -23.13 -7.83 16.22
N ALA A 287 -22.19 -7.92 15.30
CA ALA A 287 -21.99 -6.89 14.29
C ALA A 287 -21.86 -7.56 12.94
N SER A 288 -22.92 -7.60 12.13
CA SER A 288 -22.71 -7.77 10.69
C SER A 288 -22.20 -6.43 10.17
N LEU A 289 -21.03 -6.40 9.55
CA LEU A 289 -20.59 -5.21 8.81
C LEU A 289 -21.57 -4.97 7.66
N ASP A 290 -22.00 -3.73 7.48
CA ASP A 290 -22.90 -3.35 6.39
C ASP A 290 -22.14 -3.45 5.04
N PRO A 291 -22.59 -4.30 4.09
CA PRO A 291 -22.00 -4.43 2.77
C PRO A 291 -21.89 -3.10 2.00
N GLN A 292 -22.70 -2.09 2.33
CA GLN A 292 -22.69 -0.76 1.72
C GLN A 292 -21.44 0.08 2.05
N GLN A 293 -20.60 -0.32 3.01
CA GLN A 293 -19.38 0.43 3.38
C GLN A 293 -18.13 0.00 2.61
N ARG A 294 -18.30 -0.78 1.53
CA ARG A 294 -17.20 -1.29 0.71
C ARG A 294 -16.86 -0.34 -0.44
N LYS A 295 -15.59 0.08 -0.49
CA LYS A 295 -15.01 0.80 -1.63
C LYS A 295 -14.03 -0.10 -2.36
N SER A 296 -14.03 -0.08 -3.69
CA SER A 296 -13.12 -0.89 -4.51
C SER A 296 -12.11 0.00 -5.23
N LEU A 297 -10.84 -0.38 -5.18
CA LEU A 297 -9.74 0.21 -5.94
C LEU A 297 -9.36 -0.77 -7.06
N SER A 298 -9.62 -0.36 -8.30
CA SER A 298 -9.34 -1.16 -9.49
C SER A 298 -8.22 -0.53 -10.31
N GLY A 299 -7.39 -1.37 -10.94
CA GLY A 299 -6.28 -0.92 -11.78
C GLY A 299 -5.06 -1.86 -11.77
N ASN A 300 -4.98 -2.83 -10.86
CA ASN A 300 -3.99 -3.90 -10.98
C ASN A 300 -4.45 -4.93 -12.00
N SER A 301 -3.56 -5.28 -12.93
CA SER A 301 -3.82 -6.32 -13.94
C SER A 301 -3.37 -7.70 -13.50
N GLY A 302 -2.69 -7.79 -12.35
CA GLY A 302 -2.24 -9.03 -11.72
C GLY A 302 -2.78 -9.16 -10.31
N THR A 303 -2.55 -10.32 -9.71
CA THR A 303 -2.83 -10.55 -8.29
C THR A 303 -2.10 -9.53 -7.43
N VAL A 304 -2.78 -8.93 -6.45
CA VAL A 304 -2.17 -8.02 -5.47
C VAL A 304 -1.69 -8.85 -4.30
N GLU A 305 -0.38 -9.03 -4.21
CA GLU A 305 0.27 -9.83 -3.18
C GLU A 305 0.37 -9.06 -1.87
N ALA A 306 0.75 -7.78 -1.92
CA ALA A 306 1.05 -7.03 -0.69
C ALA A 306 0.25 -5.72 -0.61
N ILE A 307 -0.17 -5.36 0.60
CA ILE A 307 -0.85 -4.09 0.90
C ILE A 307 -0.19 -3.46 2.14
N ALA A 308 0.07 -2.14 2.08
CA ALA A 308 0.47 -1.36 3.25
C ALA A 308 -0.21 0.02 3.24
N PHE A 309 -0.58 0.51 4.42
CA PHE A 309 -1.02 1.90 4.62
C PHE A 309 0.17 2.79 4.98
N SER A 310 0.11 4.06 4.60
CA SER A 310 0.96 5.09 5.20
C SER A 310 0.66 5.24 6.70
N PRO A 311 1.61 5.78 7.50
CA PRO A 311 1.42 5.93 8.95
C PRO A 311 0.23 6.82 9.37
N ASP A 312 -0.25 7.69 8.50
CA ASP A 312 -1.48 8.49 8.68
C ASP A 312 -2.75 7.84 8.12
N GLY A 313 -2.63 6.67 7.49
CA GLY A 313 -3.73 5.93 6.87
C GLY A 313 -4.30 6.56 5.59
N LYS A 314 -3.72 7.65 5.07
CA LYS A 314 -4.27 8.38 3.92
C LYS A 314 -3.82 7.84 2.56
N THR A 315 -2.68 7.13 2.53
CA THR A 315 -2.12 6.51 1.33
C THR A 315 -2.13 5.00 1.48
N LEU A 316 -2.49 4.28 0.41
CA LEU A 316 -2.38 2.83 0.31
C LEU A 316 -1.34 2.46 -0.75
N PHE A 317 -0.51 1.46 -0.48
CA PHE A 317 0.45 0.90 -1.42
C PHE A 317 0.05 -0.54 -1.71
N THR A 318 0.04 -0.92 -2.99
CA THR A 318 -0.33 -2.28 -3.43
C THR A 318 0.75 -2.85 -4.33
N GLY A 319 1.45 -3.89 -3.88
CA GLY A 319 2.39 -4.67 -4.68
C GLY A 319 1.70 -5.80 -5.42
N SER A 320 2.03 -5.99 -6.70
CA SER A 320 1.32 -6.94 -7.56
C SER A 320 2.25 -7.79 -8.43
N ARG A 321 1.75 -8.95 -8.85
CA ARG A 321 2.35 -9.81 -9.89
C ARG A 321 2.39 -9.17 -11.28
N ASP A 322 1.75 -8.01 -11.47
CA ASP A 322 1.92 -7.21 -12.68
C ASP A 322 3.23 -6.40 -12.73
N LEU A 323 4.17 -6.69 -11.81
CA LEU A 323 5.49 -6.05 -11.68
C LEU A 323 5.41 -4.61 -11.17
N THR A 324 4.27 -4.18 -10.64
CA THR A 324 4.08 -2.80 -10.18
C THR A 324 3.77 -2.69 -8.70
N VAL A 325 4.15 -1.54 -8.15
CA VAL A 325 3.52 -1.00 -6.95
C VAL A 325 2.64 0.16 -7.36
N LYS A 326 1.38 0.14 -6.95
CA LYS A 326 0.46 1.25 -7.14
C LYS A 326 0.23 1.97 -5.82
N THR A 327 0.22 3.30 -5.88
CA THR A 327 -0.05 4.16 -4.73
C THR A 327 -1.43 4.78 -4.89
N TRP A 328 -2.24 4.76 -3.85
CA TRP A 328 -3.64 5.17 -3.90
C TRP A 328 -3.94 6.19 -2.81
N ASN A 329 -4.78 7.17 -3.12
CA ASN A 329 -5.39 8.02 -2.11
C ASN A 329 -6.60 7.29 -1.51
N VAL A 330 -6.55 7.01 -0.21
CA VAL A 330 -7.57 6.20 0.48
C VAL A 330 -8.93 6.90 0.50
N ASN A 331 -8.95 8.23 0.59
CA ASN A 331 -10.17 9.03 0.74
C ASN A 331 -11.02 9.02 -0.54
N ASN A 332 -10.42 9.38 -1.68
CA ASN A 332 -11.14 9.49 -2.96
C ASN A 332 -10.99 8.25 -3.85
N GLY A 333 -9.97 7.41 -3.61
CA GLY A 333 -9.73 6.16 -4.34
C GLY A 333 -8.88 6.36 -5.60
N GLU A 334 -8.31 7.54 -5.75
CA GLU A 334 -7.48 7.90 -6.89
C GLU A 334 -6.20 7.05 -6.93
N LEU A 335 -5.89 6.53 -8.12
CA LEU A 335 -4.57 5.98 -8.43
C LEU A 335 -3.58 7.13 -8.61
N VAL A 336 -2.69 7.31 -7.64
CA VAL A 336 -1.73 8.41 -7.59
C VAL A 336 -0.51 8.11 -8.46
N ARG A 337 0.09 6.92 -8.33
CA ARG A 337 1.35 6.58 -9.02
C ARG A 337 1.45 5.08 -9.27
N ILE A 338 2.13 4.73 -10.36
CA ILE A 338 2.57 3.37 -10.66
C ILE A 338 4.10 3.36 -10.64
N LEU A 339 4.69 2.47 -9.84
CA LEU A 339 6.12 2.24 -9.70
C LEU A 339 6.45 0.87 -10.31
N LYS A 340 7.41 0.80 -11.21
CA LYS A 340 7.77 -0.45 -11.89
C LYS A 340 8.94 -1.14 -11.18
N ASN A 341 8.82 -2.44 -10.98
CA ASN A 341 9.87 -3.32 -10.46
C ASN A 341 10.28 -4.33 -11.54
N SER A 342 11.41 -5.00 -11.34
CA SER A 342 11.94 -6.01 -12.28
C SER A 342 11.20 -7.35 -12.20
N ALA A 343 10.49 -7.61 -11.10
CA ALA A 343 9.80 -8.87 -10.80
C ALA A 343 8.49 -8.63 -10.02
N TRP A 344 7.77 -9.71 -9.72
CA TRP A 344 6.57 -9.65 -8.88
C TRP A 344 6.89 -8.99 -7.56
N VAL A 345 6.01 -8.10 -7.09
CA VAL A 345 6.20 -7.41 -5.81
C VAL A 345 5.45 -8.17 -4.74
N GLU A 346 6.20 -8.66 -3.77
CA GLU A 346 5.79 -9.70 -2.82
C GLU A 346 5.63 -9.15 -1.41
N ALA A 347 6.37 -8.09 -1.10
CA ALA A 347 6.19 -7.35 0.13
C ALA A 347 6.27 -5.84 -0.15
N VAL A 348 5.43 -5.07 0.52
CA VAL A 348 5.50 -3.61 0.58
C VAL A 348 5.42 -3.17 2.04
N ASN A 349 6.23 -2.20 2.43
CA ASN A 349 6.18 -1.59 3.75
C ASN A 349 6.64 -0.13 3.65
N ILE A 350 6.40 0.69 4.67
CA ILE A 350 6.74 2.11 4.67
C ILE A 350 7.38 2.48 6.00
N THR A 351 8.42 3.31 5.96
CA THR A 351 9.10 3.78 7.18
C THR A 351 8.11 4.50 8.10
N PRO A 352 8.29 4.44 9.43
CA PRO A 352 7.39 5.08 10.38
C PRO A 352 7.20 6.59 10.13
N ASP A 353 8.23 7.28 9.65
CA ASP A 353 8.16 8.70 9.27
C ASP A 353 7.36 8.97 7.99
N GLY A 354 6.86 7.93 7.30
CA GLY A 354 6.07 8.00 6.09
C GLY A 354 6.82 8.47 4.85
N LYS A 355 8.16 8.55 4.88
CA LYS A 355 8.96 9.15 3.80
C LYS A 355 9.55 8.16 2.81
N THR A 356 9.71 6.89 3.21
CA THR A 356 10.37 5.87 2.39
C THR A 356 9.47 4.65 2.24
N LEU A 357 9.00 4.39 1.03
CA LEU A 357 8.34 3.14 0.67
C LEU A 357 9.42 2.10 0.35
N ILE A 358 9.25 0.90 0.88
CA ILE A 358 10.14 -0.24 0.70
C ILE A 358 9.35 -1.33 0.00
N THR A 359 9.94 -1.91 -1.04
CA THR A 359 9.30 -2.98 -1.81
C THR A 359 10.29 -4.11 -1.97
N ALA A 360 9.84 -5.35 -1.76
CA ALA A 360 10.64 -6.53 -2.04
C ALA A 360 10.00 -7.38 -3.14
N THR A 361 10.85 -8.00 -3.96
CA THR A 361 10.39 -8.76 -5.14
C THR A 361 10.66 -10.26 -5.01
N ALA A 362 10.02 -11.04 -5.88
CA ALA A 362 10.24 -12.49 -6.00
C ALA A 362 11.66 -12.89 -6.44
N LEU A 363 12.53 -11.92 -6.79
CA LEU A 363 13.95 -12.15 -7.10
C LEU A 363 14.91 -11.68 -5.99
N GLY A 364 14.37 -11.31 -4.83
CA GLY A 364 15.17 -10.85 -3.68
C GLY A 364 15.58 -9.39 -3.72
N GLU A 365 15.20 -8.64 -4.76
CA GLU A 365 15.46 -7.20 -4.79
C GLU A 365 14.69 -6.47 -3.69
N ILE A 366 15.36 -5.53 -3.02
CA ILE A 366 14.73 -4.63 -2.05
C ILE A 366 14.97 -3.19 -2.51
N ASN A 367 13.90 -2.56 -2.99
CA ASN A 367 13.90 -1.21 -3.56
C ASN A 367 13.39 -0.19 -2.54
N LEU A 368 14.02 0.98 -2.55
CA LEU A 368 13.66 2.13 -1.71
C LEU A 368 13.11 3.25 -2.59
N TRP A 369 11.92 3.74 -2.26
CA TRP A 369 11.21 4.74 -3.05
C TRP A 369 10.91 5.96 -2.20
N ARG A 370 11.25 7.15 -2.70
CA ARG A 370 11.01 8.42 -2.00
C ARG A 370 10.40 9.46 -2.94
N PRO A 371 9.39 10.22 -2.51
CA PRO A 371 8.99 11.45 -3.19
C PRO A 371 10.18 12.40 -3.36
N SER A 372 10.30 13.03 -4.52
CA SER A 372 11.33 14.05 -4.73
C SER A 372 11.11 15.26 -3.82
N SER A 373 12.19 15.78 -3.24
CA SER A 373 12.17 17.01 -2.44
C SER A 373 11.76 18.23 -3.28
N GLN A 374 12.08 18.21 -4.57
CA GLN A 374 11.70 19.26 -5.52
C GLN A 374 10.18 19.26 -5.80
N GLY A 375 9.58 18.06 -5.94
CA GLY A 375 8.13 17.91 -6.04
C GLY A 375 7.38 18.36 -4.77
N TYR A 376 7.98 18.19 -3.59
CA TYR A 376 7.42 18.68 -2.31
C TYR A 376 7.24 20.20 -2.30
N ALA A 377 8.24 20.96 -2.76
CA ALA A 377 8.17 22.43 -2.80
C ALA A 377 7.13 22.93 -3.82
N LEU A 378 7.17 22.41 -5.05
CA LEU A 378 6.23 22.76 -6.12
C LEU A 378 4.77 22.42 -5.75
N ARG A 379 4.52 21.27 -5.10
CA ARG A 379 3.16 20.83 -4.77
C ARG A 379 2.59 21.46 -3.51
N LYS A 380 3.43 21.88 -2.57
CA LYS A 380 2.99 22.68 -1.43
C LYS A 380 2.47 24.04 -1.91
N GLU A 381 3.19 24.68 -2.82
CA GLU A 381 2.75 25.92 -3.47
C GLU A 381 1.42 25.72 -4.23
N VAL A 382 1.31 24.64 -5.02
CA VAL A 382 0.06 24.30 -5.72
C VAL A 382 -1.09 24.05 -4.73
N ALA A 383 -0.87 23.35 -3.62
CA ALA A 383 -1.90 23.11 -2.60
C ALA A 383 -2.34 24.39 -1.87
N GLU A 384 -1.40 25.28 -1.56
CA GLU A 384 -1.68 26.61 -1.00
C GLU A 384 -2.48 27.47 -2.01
N ASN A 385 -2.13 27.39 -3.30
CA ASN A 385 -2.87 28.04 -4.38
C ASN A 385 -4.30 27.50 -4.53
N VAL A 386 -4.51 26.18 -4.40
CA VAL A 386 -5.86 25.60 -4.38
C VAL A 386 -6.64 26.11 -3.16
N SER A 387 -6.03 26.14 -1.98
CA SER A 387 -6.68 26.67 -0.76
C SER A 387 -7.06 28.14 -0.92
N LYS A 388 -6.17 28.96 -1.48
CA LYS A 388 -6.40 30.36 -1.81
C LYS A 388 -7.52 30.52 -2.83
N LEU A 389 -7.53 29.74 -3.90
CA LEU A 389 -8.58 29.74 -4.92
C LEU A 389 -9.95 29.47 -4.30
N LEU A 390 -10.06 28.43 -3.47
CA LEU A 390 -11.33 28.02 -2.87
C LEU A 390 -11.84 29.00 -1.80
N SER A 391 -10.93 29.64 -1.05
CA SER A 391 -11.29 30.58 0.02
C SER A 391 -11.59 31.99 -0.48
N THR A 392 -10.83 32.47 -1.47
CA THR A 392 -10.89 33.88 -1.92
C THR A 392 -11.61 34.05 -3.25
N ARG A 393 -11.94 32.95 -3.96
CA ARG A 393 -12.45 32.97 -5.34
C ARG A 393 -11.48 33.67 -6.32
N SER A 394 -10.21 33.82 -5.97
CA SER A 394 -9.18 34.44 -6.81
C SER A 394 -7.82 33.77 -6.63
N CYS A 395 -7.19 33.41 -7.75
CA CYS A 395 -5.82 32.92 -7.78
C CYS A 395 -5.12 33.40 -9.05
N LYS A 396 -4.76 34.69 -9.07
CA LYS A 396 -3.96 35.28 -10.15
C LYS A 396 -2.53 34.78 -10.08
N GLU A 397 -1.93 34.50 -11.24
CA GLU A 397 -0.53 34.06 -11.38
C GLU A 397 -0.19 32.78 -10.58
N CYS A 398 -1.21 32.00 -10.19
CA CYS A 398 -1.01 30.80 -9.41
C CYS A 398 -0.62 29.62 -10.30
N ASP A 399 0.25 28.76 -9.78
CA ASP A 399 0.42 27.41 -10.33
C ASP A 399 -0.64 26.48 -9.76
N LEU A 400 -1.45 25.95 -10.66
CA LEU A 400 -2.52 24.96 -10.49
C LEU A 400 -2.32 23.81 -11.50
N SER A 401 -1.08 23.57 -11.94
CA SER A 401 -0.80 22.52 -12.91
C SER A 401 -1.02 21.13 -12.32
N GLY A 402 -1.61 20.25 -13.11
CA GLY A 402 -1.87 18.85 -12.75
C GLY A 402 -2.86 18.63 -11.60
N VAL A 403 -3.54 19.67 -11.10
CA VAL A 403 -4.55 19.50 -10.04
C VAL A 403 -5.86 18.94 -10.58
N ASP A 404 -6.57 18.19 -9.75
CA ASP A 404 -7.95 17.79 -10.03
C ASP A 404 -8.92 18.80 -9.41
N LEU A 405 -9.62 19.52 -10.28
CA LEU A 405 -10.67 20.50 -9.97
C LEU A 405 -12.03 20.04 -10.51
N SER A 406 -12.15 18.79 -10.95
CA SER A 406 -13.35 18.26 -11.58
C SER A 406 -14.57 18.34 -10.65
N ASN A 407 -15.74 18.57 -11.25
CA ASN A 407 -17.03 18.70 -10.54
C ASN A 407 -17.12 19.87 -9.55
N LEU A 408 -16.14 20.78 -9.51
CA LEU A 408 -16.21 21.96 -8.65
C LEU A 408 -17.06 23.07 -9.27
N SER A 409 -17.65 23.90 -8.41
CA SER A 409 -18.39 25.09 -8.82
C SER A 409 -17.52 26.33 -8.61
N LEU A 410 -16.78 26.69 -9.64
CA LEU A 410 -15.80 27.78 -9.70
C LEU A 410 -16.33 28.95 -10.56
N ASN A 411 -17.61 29.30 -10.39
CA ASN A 411 -18.18 30.46 -11.09
C ASN A 411 -17.53 31.75 -10.63
N ASP A 412 -17.39 32.69 -11.57
CA ASP A 412 -16.91 34.06 -11.37
C ASP A 412 -15.54 34.15 -10.68
N VAL A 413 -14.74 33.08 -10.73
CA VAL A 413 -13.38 33.06 -10.16
C VAL A 413 -12.41 33.86 -11.02
N ASP A 414 -11.43 34.49 -10.38
CA ASP A 414 -10.36 35.21 -11.06
C ASP A 414 -9.08 34.37 -11.12
N LEU A 415 -8.80 33.78 -12.28
CA LEU A 415 -7.69 32.88 -12.60
C LEU A 415 -6.76 33.49 -13.68
N ARG A 416 -6.70 34.81 -13.77
CA ARG A 416 -5.82 35.49 -14.73
C ARG A 416 -4.37 35.08 -14.54
N TRP A 417 -3.67 34.80 -15.64
CA TRP A 417 -2.28 34.33 -15.65
C TRP A 417 -2.02 33.04 -14.87
N ALA A 418 -3.05 32.29 -14.46
CA ALA A 418 -2.86 31.03 -13.76
C ALA A 418 -2.31 29.94 -14.69
N ASN A 419 -1.44 29.08 -14.18
CA ASN A 419 -1.00 27.88 -14.87
C ASN A 419 -1.90 26.69 -14.49
N LEU A 420 -2.72 26.22 -15.41
CA LEU A 420 -3.63 25.08 -15.29
C LEU A 420 -3.18 23.91 -16.19
N SER A 421 -1.90 23.86 -16.55
CA SER A 421 -1.38 22.84 -17.47
C SER A 421 -1.63 21.43 -16.92
N GLY A 422 -2.25 20.55 -17.72
CA GLY A 422 -2.58 19.18 -17.33
C GLY A 422 -3.61 19.05 -16.20
N ALA A 423 -4.24 20.14 -15.75
CA ALA A 423 -5.28 20.09 -14.73
C ALA A 423 -6.51 19.32 -15.22
N ASN A 424 -7.16 18.58 -14.32
CA ASN A 424 -8.44 17.94 -14.59
C ASN A 424 -9.58 18.88 -14.19
N LEU A 425 -10.22 19.48 -15.18
CA LEU A 425 -11.36 20.39 -15.03
C LEU A 425 -12.67 19.73 -15.47
N ASN A 426 -12.71 18.40 -15.61
CA ASN A 426 -13.89 17.71 -16.12
C ASN A 426 -15.17 18.03 -15.32
N ASN A 427 -16.26 18.36 -15.99
CA ASN A 427 -17.54 18.72 -15.35
C ASN A 427 -17.44 19.87 -14.34
N THR A 428 -16.43 20.75 -14.46
CA THR A 428 -16.28 21.92 -13.59
C THR A 428 -17.14 23.06 -14.10
N ASN A 429 -17.77 23.81 -13.20
CA ASN A 429 -18.51 25.00 -13.56
C ASN A 429 -17.62 26.24 -13.45
N LEU A 430 -17.11 26.74 -14.58
CA LEU A 430 -16.29 27.95 -14.70
C LEU A 430 -17.08 29.10 -15.33
N SER A 431 -18.41 29.12 -15.15
CA SER A 431 -19.21 30.18 -15.75
C SER A 431 -18.83 31.55 -15.18
N GLY A 432 -18.65 32.54 -16.05
CA GLY A 432 -18.21 33.89 -15.65
C GLY A 432 -16.75 34.00 -15.17
N ALA A 433 -15.98 32.91 -15.16
CA ALA A 433 -14.59 32.91 -14.70
C ALA A 433 -13.70 33.81 -15.58
N ASN A 434 -12.75 34.50 -14.95
CA ASN A 434 -11.71 35.23 -15.67
C ASN A 434 -10.44 34.37 -15.82
N LEU A 435 -10.18 33.91 -17.03
CA LEU A 435 -9.07 33.06 -17.44
C LEU A 435 -8.09 33.80 -18.39
N GLU A 436 -8.13 35.14 -18.45
CA GLU A 436 -7.27 35.90 -19.35
C GLU A 436 -5.78 35.53 -19.12
N ASN A 437 -5.07 35.25 -20.21
CA ASN A 437 -3.65 34.85 -20.23
C ASN A 437 -3.29 33.61 -19.39
N SER A 438 -4.27 32.77 -19.04
CA SER A 438 -4.01 31.51 -18.33
C SER A 438 -3.42 30.43 -19.25
N ILE A 439 -2.73 29.44 -18.67
CA ILE A 439 -2.15 28.32 -19.41
C ILE A 439 -2.97 27.07 -19.14
N LEU A 440 -3.76 26.59 -20.11
CA LEU A 440 -4.56 25.37 -20.03
C LEU A 440 -3.98 24.24 -20.90
N PHE A 441 -2.67 24.23 -21.10
CA PHE A 441 -2.00 23.26 -21.97
C PHE A 441 -2.29 21.83 -21.50
N ALA A 442 -2.81 20.98 -22.39
CA ALA A 442 -3.18 19.59 -22.08
C ALA A 442 -4.17 19.40 -20.90
N ALA A 443 -4.89 20.45 -20.49
CA ALA A 443 -5.92 20.35 -19.45
C ALA A 443 -7.11 19.50 -19.93
N ASN A 444 -7.75 18.77 -19.01
CA ASN A 444 -8.99 18.07 -19.31
C ASN A 444 -10.20 18.97 -19.02
N LEU A 445 -10.76 19.58 -20.06
CA LEU A 445 -11.93 20.46 -19.99
C LEU A 445 -13.23 19.76 -20.41
N GLU A 446 -13.27 18.42 -20.47
CA GLU A 446 -14.48 17.69 -20.83
C GLU A 446 -15.67 18.10 -19.95
N ARG A 447 -16.81 18.46 -20.53
CA ARG A 447 -18.03 18.91 -19.83
C ARG A 447 -17.83 20.12 -18.92
N THR A 448 -16.76 20.89 -19.10
CA THR A 448 -16.54 22.13 -18.34
C THR A 448 -17.49 23.21 -18.84
N ASN A 449 -18.25 23.83 -17.93
CA ASN A 449 -19.09 24.96 -18.29
C ASN A 449 -18.25 26.24 -18.33
N LEU A 450 -17.96 26.73 -19.53
CA LEU A 450 -17.22 27.99 -19.76
C LEU A 450 -18.15 29.16 -20.15
N THR A 451 -19.45 29.05 -19.88
CA THR A 451 -20.42 30.09 -20.26
C THR A 451 -20.02 31.45 -19.67
N LYS A 452 -19.85 32.47 -20.52
CA LYS A 452 -19.40 33.83 -20.14
C LYS A 452 -18.00 33.91 -19.51
N ALA A 453 -17.19 32.86 -19.60
CA ALA A 453 -15.80 32.93 -19.16
C ALA A 453 -14.98 33.85 -20.07
N LYS A 454 -14.09 34.67 -19.49
CA LYS A 454 -13.13 35.48 -20.24
C LYS A 454 -11.88 34.64 -20.51
N ILE A 455 -11.59 34.33 -21.77
CA ILE A 455 -10.49 33.43 -22.15
C ILE A 455 -9.46 34.10 -23.06
N GLU A 456 -9.46 35.43 -23.14
CA GLU A 456 -8.54 36.16 -24.02
C GLU A 456 -7.08 35.88 -23.64
N GLY A 457 -6.28 35.45 -24.62
CA GLY A 457 -4.87 35.08 -24.40
C GLY A 457 -4.66 33.73 -23.69
N ALA A 458 -5.70 32.96 -23.40
CA ALA A 458 -5.55 31.64 -22.77
C ALA A 458 -4.92 30.61 -23.73
N ASN A 459 -3.92 29.86 -23.26
CA ASN A 459 -3.27 28.81 -24.04
C ASN A 459 -3.98 27.46 -23.85
N LEU A 460 -4.81 27.07 -24.82
CA LEU A 460 -5.58 25.82 -24.81
C LEU A 460 -4.94 24.68 -25.61
N ALA A 461 -3.67 24.78 -26.01
CA ALA A 461 -3.04 23.78 -26.85
C ALA A 461 -3.08 22.39 -26.20
N LYS A 462 -3.52 21.38 -26.96
CA LYS A 462 -3.73 19.98 -26.52
C LYS A 462 -4.77 19.78 -25.41
N ALA A 463 -5.53 20.79 -25.01
CA ALA A 463 -6.60 20.61 -24.04
C ALA A 463 -7.68 19.67 -24.60
N LYS A 464 -8.24 18.81 -23.73
CA LYS A 464 -9.37 17.94 -24.09
C LYS A 464 -10.66 18.72 -23.88
N LEU A 465 -11.47 18.91 -24.92
CA LEU A 465 -12.73 19.62 -24.86
C LEU A 465 -13.87 18.69 -25.28
N THR A 466 -15.03 18.78 -24.63
CA THR A 466 -16.25 18.18 -25.19
C THR A 466 -16.76 19.08 -26.31
N ALA A 467 -17.28 18.49 -27.38
CA ALA A 467 -17.68 19.18 -28.62
C ALA A 467 -18.85 20.19 -28.48
N THR A 468 -19.13 20.72 -27.28
CA THR A 468 -20.31 21.55 -27.02
C THR A 468 -19.90 22.85 -26.33
N ILE A 469 -19.83 23.89 -27.18
CA ILE A 469 -19.93 25.35 -26.91
C ILE A 469 -18.65 26.03 -26.36
N MET A 470 -17.92 26.69 -27.28
CA MET A 470 -17.03 27.81 -26.96
C MET A 470 -17.85 29.12 -26.81
N PRO A 471 -17.40 30.12 -26.01
CA PRO A 471 -18.17 31.32 -25.67
C PRO A 471 -18.35 32.38 -26.79
N ASP A 472 -18.08 32.05 -28.05
CA ASP A 472 -18.11 33.02 -29.16
C ASP A 472 -18.60 32.44 -30.51
N GLY A 473 -19.22 31.26 -30.52
CA GLY A 473 -19.92 30.77 -31.71
C GLY A 473 -19.03 30.41 -32.92
N LYS A 474 -17.71 30.30 -32.76
CA LYS A 474 -16.85 29.67 -33.79
C LYS A 474 -16.66 28.19 -33.50
N VAL A 475 -17.34 27.37 -34.32
CA VAL A 475 -17.15 25.93 -34.38
C VAL A 475 -15.81 25.65 -35.08
N SER A 476 -14.84 25.07 -34.37
CA SER A 476 -13.77 24.32 -35.04
C SER A 476 -14.26 22.88 -35.18
N GLN A 477 -14.75 22.53 -36.38
CA GLN A 477 -14.95 21.13 -36.73
C GLN A 477 -13.59 20.44 -36.84
N ASP A 478 -13.54 19.30 -36.20
CA ASP A 478 -12.54 18.25 -36.34
C ASP A 478 -12.20 18.00 -37.82
N LYS A 479 -10.97 18.34 -38.23
CA LYS A 479 -10.33 17.78 -39.42
C LYS A 479 -9.27 16.76 -38.98
N THR A 480 -9.70 15.66 -38.39
CA THR A 480 -8.91 14.43 -38.40
C THR A 480 -9.70 13.27 -39.00
N LYS A 481 -9.88 13.31 -40.33
CA LYS A 481 -10.01 12.10 -41.16
C LYS A 481 -9.78 12.41 -42.64
N GLN A 482 -8.55 12.64 -43.03
CA GLN A 482 -7.92 12.06 -44.24
C GLN A 482 -6.47 12.54 -44.40
N GLU A 483 -5.70 11.73 -45.12
CA GLU A 483 -4.35 11.98 -45.65
C GLU A 483 -3.16 11.55 -44.78
N ASN A 484 -2.93 10.23 -44.78
CA ASN A 484 -1.62 9.74 -45.20
C ASN A 484 -1.45 10.10 -46.69
N SER A 485 -0.56 11.03 -47.02
CA SER A 485 0.47 10.87 -48.05
C SER A 485 1.22 12.18 -48.26
N ALA A 486 2.52 12.03 -48.52
CA ALA A 486 3.50 13.08 -48.63
C ALA A 486 3.25 14.12 -49.75
N SER A 487 3.98 15.23 -49.59
CA SER A 487 4.59 16.08 -50.63
C SER A 487 3.83 17.32 -51.11
N ALA A 488 4.67 18.32 -51.42
CA ALA A 488 4.46 19.52 -52.21
C ALA A 488 3.94 20.78 -51.49
N GLU A 489 4.92 21.59 -51.07
CA GLU A 489 4.89 23.05 -51.12
C GLU A 489 3.96 23.61 -52.22
N ALA A 490 2.94 24.37 -51.82
CA ALA A 490 2.29 25.34 -52.69
C ALA A 490 1.52 26.39 -51.84
N VAL A 491 1.90 27.66 -52.04
CA VAL A 491 1.07 28.88 -51.81
C VAL A 491 0.84 29.24 -50.32
N LYS A 492 1.63 30.08 -49.65
CA LYS A 492 1.95 31.50 -49.91
C LYS A 492 0.73 32.37 -50.23
N GLN A 493 0.00 32.75 -49.18
CA GLN A 493 -0.59 34.08 -49.00
C GLN A 493 -0.73 34.38 -47.51
#